data_AF-A0A937NZZ6-F1
#
_entry.id   AF-A0A937NZZ6-F1
#
_cell.length_a   1.000
_cell.length_b   1.000
_cell.length_c   1.000
_cell.angle_alpha   90.00
_cell.angle_beta   90.00
_cell.angle_gamma   90.00
#
_symmetry.space_group_name_H-M   'P 1'
#
loop_
_entity.id
_entity.type
_entity.pdbx_description
1 polymer ?
#
loop_
_entity_poly.entity_id
_entity_poly.type
_entity_poly.pdbx_seq_one_letter_code
_entity_poly.pdbx_strand_id
1 'polypeptide(L)' 'MNTAEIKSNLHRLVVETDDINILNKIETFFLQLKTKNIDWWDILSVHEKKTIEKGIKQLDNGEGIPHNIVREKVENLLTN' A
#
# COMPACT_ATOMS: atom_id res chain seq x y z
N MET A 1 -1.58 23.07 -15.47
CA MET A 1 -0.71 23.15 -14.28
C MET A 1 0.74 23.18 -14.74
N ASN A 2 1.56 24.04 -14.16
CA ASN A 2 3.01 24.04 -14.38
C ASN A 2 3.75 23.22 -13.30
N THR A 3 5.04 22.97 -13.51
CA THR A 3 5.87 22.18 -12.59
C THR A 3 5.90 22.75 -11.16
N ALA A 4 5.87 24.07 -11.00
CA ALA A 4 5.89 24.72 -9.69
C ALA A 4 4.55 24.53 -8.93
N GLU A 5 3.44 24.58 -9.64
CA GLU A 5 2.10 24.32 -9.08
C GLU A 5 1.96 22.87 -8.60
N ILE A 6 2.45 21.91 -9.38
CA ILE A 6 2.44 20.49 -9.00
C ILE A 6 3.27 20.28 -7.72
N LYS A 7 4.47 20.85 -7.66
CA LYS A 7 5.35 20.75 -6.47
C LYS A 7 4.70 21.36 -5.23
N SER A 8 4.08 22.53 -5.37
CA SER A 8 3.42 23.21 -4.26
C SER A 8 2.23 22.41 -3.73
N ASN A 9 1.43 21.82 -4.63
CA ASN A 9 0.30 20.99 -4.22
C ASN A 9 0.75 19.71 -3.51
N LEU A 10 1.79 19.03 -4.01
CA LEU A 10 2.35 17.85 -3.36
C LEU A 10 2.90 18.18 -1.96
N HIS A 11 3.66 19.27 -1.84
CA HIS A 11 4.17 19.72 -0.54
C HIS A 11 3.04 20.02 0.44
N ARG A 12 1.98 20.70 -0.01
CA ARG A 12 0.79 20.98 0.80
C ARG A 12 0.13 19.70 1.31
N LEU A 13 -0.12 18.72 0.42
CA LEU A 13 -0.73 17.45 0.79
C LEU A 13 0.11 16.66 1.82
N VAL A 14 1.44 16.73 1.72
CA VAL A 14 2.35 16.09 2.67
C VAL A 14 2.35 16.80 4.02
N VAL A 15 2.27 18.14 4.04
CA VAL A 15 2.24 18.91 5.31
C VAL A 15 0.87 18.82 6.01
N GLU A 16 -0.21 18.71 5.26
CA GLU A 16 -1.58 18.64 5.81
C GLU A 16 -1.95 17.26 6.37
N THR A 17 -1.13 16.22 6.14
CA THR A 17 -1.40 14.86 6.64
C THR A 17 -0.54 14.52 7.84
N ASP A 18 -1.19 14.13 8.94
CA ASP A 18 -0.53 13.59 10.14
C ASP A 18 -0.50 12.04 10.15
N ASP A 19 -1.13 11.38 9.17
CA ASP A 19 -1.11 9.92 9.07
C ASP A 19 0.25 9.41 8.59
N ILE A 20 1.01 8.87 9.52
CA ILE A 20 2.35 8.30 9.27
C ILE A 20 2.33 7.19 8.21
N ASN A 21 1.23 6.45 8.05
CA ASN A 21 1.14 5.40 7.03
C ASN A 21 1.05 5.99 5.62
N ILE A 22 0.35 7.12 5.47
CA ILE A 22 0.28 7.85 4.20
C ILE A 22 1.64 8.45 3.87
N LEU A 23 2.31 9.06 4.86
CA LEU A 23 3.64 9.63 4.69
C LEU A 23 4.67 8.58 4.25
N ASN A 24 4.70 7.42 4.92
CA ASN A 24 5.61 6.31 4.58
C ASN A 24 5.38 5.78 3.15
N LYS A 25 4.12 5.72 2.69
CA LYS A 25 3.79 5.29 1.32
C LYS A 25 4.27 6.29 0.28
N ILE A 26 4.07 7.58 0.52
CA ILE A 26 4.52 8.65 -0.38
C ILE A 26 6.05 8.64 -0.46
N GLU A 27 6.74 8.57 0.68
CA GLU A 27 8.21 8.48 0.74
C GLU A 27 8.73 7.28 -0.07
N THR A 28 8.17 6.09 0.19
CA THR A 28 8.50 4.85 -0.52
C THR A 28 8.34 5.00 -2.03
N PHE A 29 7.21 5.55 -2.48
CA PHE A 29 6.94 5.74 -3.91
C PHE A 29 7.94 6.71 -4.56
N PHE A 30 8.28 7.82 -3.88
CA PHE A 30 9.29 8.75 -4.38
C PHE A 30 10.70 8.13 -4.45
N LEU A 31 11.06 7.29 -3.49
CA LEU A 31 12.32 6.55 -3.51
C LEU A 31 12.37 5.60 -4.70
N GLN A 32 11.32 4.79 -4.90
CA GLN A 32 11.18 3.88 -6.05
C GLN A 32 11.37 4.59 -7.39
N LEU A 33 10.74 5.77 -7.56
CA LEU A 33 10.85 6.55 -8.80
C LEU A 33 12.25 7.14 -9.02
N LYS A 34 12.99 7.46 -7.96
CA LYS A 34 14.31 8.07 -8.05
C LYS A 34 15.44 7.06 -8.23
N THR A 35 15.29 5.85 -7.71
CA THR A 35 16.31 4.83 -7.79
C THR A 35 15.93 3.77 -8.80
N LYS A 36 16.58 3.78 -9.97
CA LYS A 36 16.52 2.68 -10.95
C LYS A 36 17.00 1.32 -10.41
N ASN A 37 17.47 1.24 -9.15
CA ASN A 37 18.24 0.11 -8.63
C ASN A 37 18.00 -0.20 -7.14
N ILE A 38 16.98 0.37 -6.49
CA ILE A 38 16.55 -0.09 -5.15
C ILE A 38 15.24 -0.82 -5.36
N ASP A 39 15.27 -2.14 -5.23
CA ASP A 39 14.08 -2.97 -5.22
C ASP A 39 13.24 -2.56 -4.00
N TRP A 40 11.95 -2.33 -4.19
CA TRP A 40 11.05 -2.03 -3.08
C TRP A 40 10.97 -3.19 -2.08
N TRP A 41 11.39 -4.39 -2.50
CA TRP A 41 11.61 -5.48 -1.56
C TRP A 41 12.64 -5.11 -0.50
N ASP A 42 13.71 -4.41 -0.84
CA ASP A 42 14.83 -4.13 0.08
C ASP A 42 14.51 -3.07 1.14
N ILE A 43 13.50 -2.24 0.93
CA ILE A 43 13.05 -1.23 1.90
C ILE A 43 12.10 -1.80 2.97
N LEU A 44 11.50 -2.96 2.74
CA LEU A 44 10.57 -3.56 3.71
C LEU A 44 11.31 -4.11 4.92
N SER A 45 10.73 -3.92 6.10
CA SER A 45 11.20 -4.57 7.32
C SER A 45 11.09 -6.10 7.21
N VAL A 46 11.87 -6.82 8.02
CA VAL A 46 11.82 -8.28 8.09
C VAL A 46 10.40 -8.78 8.44
N HIS A 47 9.66 -8.02 9.26
CA HIS A 47 8.30 -8.40 9.63
C HIS A 47 7.31 -8.26 8.48
N GLU A 48 7.41 -7.17 7.71
CA GLU A 48 6.57 -6.94 6.51
C GLU A 48 6.86 -8.00 5.44
N LYS A 49 8.14 -8.28 5.17
CA LYS A 49 8.56 -9.37 4.26
C LYS A 49 7.94 -10.70 4.65
N LYS A 50 8.09 -11.10 5.93
CA LYS A 50 7.51 -12.35 6.46
C LYS A 50 5.99 -12.41 6.33
N THR A 51 5.32 -11.27 6.52
CA THR A 51 3.85 -11.19 6.41
C THR A 51 3.41 -11.39 4.96
N ILE A 52 4.12 -10.79 4.01
CA ILE A 52 3.86 -10.97 2.57
C ILE A 52 4.14 -12.40 2.14
N GLU A 53 5.29 -12.97 2.49
CA GLU A 53 5.65 -14.36 2.19
C GLU A 53 4.62 -15.35 2.75
N LYS A 54 4.14 -15.11 3.98
CA LYS A 54 3.06 -15.89 4.57
C LYS A 54 1.80 -15.80 3.71
N GLY A 55 1.37 -14.60 3.33
CA GLY A 55 0.19 -14.40 2.48
C GLY A 55 0.29 -15.12 1.14
N ILE A 56 1.44 -15.07 0.48
CA ILE A 56 1.70 -15.80 -0.78
C ILE A 56 1.55 -17.31 -0.56
N LYS A 57 2.19 -17.86 0.48
CA LYS A 57 2.09 -19.29 0.79
C LYS A 57 0.66 -19.72 1.10
N GLN A 58 -0.11 -18.88 1.79
CA GLN A 58 -1.52 -19.14 2.07
C GLN A 58 -2.35 -19.18 0.77
N LEU A 59 -2.07 -18.30 -0.19
CA LEU A 59 -2.72 -18.33 -1.50
C LEU A 59 -2.34 -19.59 -2.29
N ASP A 60 -1.08 -19.99 -2.28
CA ASP A 60 -0.60 -21.21 -2.94
C ASP A 60 -1.25 -22.48 -2.33
N ASN A 61 -1.51 -22.45 -1.02
CA ASN A 61 -2.24 -23.50 -0.31
C ASN A 61 -3.76 -23.48 -0.54
N GLY A 62 -4.30 -22.50 -1.29
CA GLY A 62 -5.74 -22.35 -1.50
C GLY A 62 -6.51 -21.79 -0.30
N GLU A 63 -5.83 -21.16 0.66
CA GLU A 63 -6.44 -20.51 1.83
C GLU A 63 -7.06 -19.14 1.48
N GLY A 64 -6.93 -18.69 0.23
CA GLY A 64 -7.55 -17.48 -0.27
C GLY A 64 -9.07 -17.61 -0.42
N ILE A 65 -9.81 -16.57 -0.06
CA ILE A 65 -11.25 -16.49 -0.29
C ILE A 65 -11.51 -15.56 -1.49
N PRO A 66 -12.22 -16.02 -2.53
CA PRO A 66 -12.57 -15.18 -3.67
C PRO A 66 -13.36 -13.93 -3.27
N HIS A 67 -13.10 -12.82 -3.96
CA HIS A 67 -13.70 -11.52 -3.65
C HIS A 67 -15.23 -11.54 -3.61
N ASN A 68 -15.87 -12.22 -4.57
CA ASN A 68 -17.33 -12.33 -4.64
C ASN A 68 -17.93 -12.97 -3.38
N ILE A 69 -17.26 -14.00 -2.83
CA ILE A 69 -17.70 -14.71 -1.62
C ILE A 69 -17.57 -13.80 -0.39
N VAL A 70 -16.49 -13.03 -0.29
CA VAL A 70 -16.31 -12.06 0.79
C VAL A 70 -17.34 -10.94 0.70
N ARG A 71 -17.60 -10.43 -0.51
CA ARG A 71 -18.58 -9.35 -0.73
C ARG A 71 -19.98 -9.77 -0.33
N GLU A 72 -20.44 -10.96 -0.75
CA GLU A 72 -21.75 -11.51 -0.38
C GLU A 72 -21.88 -11.66 1.14
N LYS A 73 -20.83 -12.14 1.82
CA LYS A 73 -20.83 -12.25 3.29
C LYS A 73 -20.96 -10.89 3.97
N VAL A 74 -20.29 -9.86 3.47
CA VAL A 74 -20.38 -8.50 4.01
C VAL A 74 -21.77 -7.91 3.76
N GLU A 75 -22.33 -8.07 2.56
CA GLU A 75 -23.70 -7.63 2.24
C GLU A 75 -24.70 -8.25 3.22
N ASN A 76 -24.65 -9.56 3.45
CA ASN A 76 -25.53 -10.26 4.39
C ASN A 76 -25.42 -9.78 5.85
N LEU A 77 -24.26 -9.24 6.27
CA LEU A 77 -24.08 -8.67 7.60
C LEU A 77 -24.66 -7.27 7.75
N LEU A 78 -24.82 -6.53 6.63
CA LEU A 78 -25.36 -5.17 6.63
C LEU A 78 -26.89 -5.13 6.51
N THR A 79 -27.51 -6.22 6.06
CA THR A 79 -28.98 -6.35 5.89
C THR A 79 -29.69 -7.04 7.05
N ASN A 80 -28.94 -7.53 8.07
CA ASN A 80 -29.48 -8.03 9.34
C ASN A 80 -29.33 -6.97 10.44
#